data_AF-A0A3L6Q575-F1
#
_entry.id   AF-A0A3L6Q575-F1
#
_cell.length_a   1.000
_cell.length_b   1.000
_cell.length_c   1.000
_cell.angle_alpha   90.00
_cell.angle_beta   90.00
_cell.angle_gamma   90.00
#
_symmetry.space_group_name_H-M   'P 1'
#
loop_
_entity.id
_entity.type
_entity.pdbx_description
1 polymer ?
#
loop_
_entity_poly.entity_id
_entity_poly.type
_entity_poly.pdbx_seq_one_letter_code
_entity_poly.pdbx_strand_id
1 'polypeptide(L)'
;MADKIKTVVVLIQENRSFDHILGWMKSLNPEIDGITGAEVNHAVAGDAASPAVHFGNASQYVDPDPGHSFMAIYEQVYGDPYTWGSRAPATKPGAAVPPMSGFAQQAEKEKAGMSATVMNGFRPDAVPVYRELVREFAVCDRWFASVPSSTQPNRMFVHSATSHGLVGNDRKMLLAGMPQRTIFDALHAPATRSASTTSSRRPSSSTGQSSSSSMKR
;
A
#
# COMPACT_ATOMS: atom_id res chain seq x y z
N MET A 1 -3.69 28.21 9.01
CA MET A 1 -4.45 27.15 8.31
C MET A 1 -5.23 26.26 9.26
N ALA A 2 -4.65 25.85 10.41
CA ALA A 2 -5.29 24.96 11.38
C ALA A 2 -6.71 25.42 11.83
N ASP A 3 -6.98 26.73 11.83
CA ASP A 3 -8.27 27.25 12.31
C ASP A 3 -9.44 27.13 11.33
N LYS A 4 -9.19 26.81 10.05
CA LYS A 4 -10.25 26.73 9.01
C LYS A 4 -10.94 25.36 8.93
N ILE A 5 -10.27 24.28 9.34
CA ILE A 5 -10.83 22.93 9.32
C ILE A 5 -11.30 22.56 10.72
N LYS A 6 -12.61 22.35 10.89
CA LYS A 6 -13.22 21.98 12.18
C LYS A 6 -13.62 20.51 12.25
N THR A 7 -13.84 19.89 11.10
CA THR A 7 -14.30 18.51 10.99
C THR A 7 -13.43 17.78 9.98
N VAL A 8 -12.98 16.58 10.36
CA VAL A 8 -12.28 15.65 9.49
C VAL A 8 -13.08 14.36 9.47
N VAL A 9 -13.50 13.94 8.28
CA VAL A 9 -14.14 12.64 8.06
C VAL A 9 -13.14 11.73 7.37
N VAL A 10 -12.87 10.56 7.95
CA VAL A 10 -11.95 9.57 7.38
C VAL A 10 -12.77 8.38 6.89
N LEU A 11 -12.86 8.22 5.57
CA LEU A 11 -13.43 7.04 4.93
C LEU A 11 -12.30 6.05 4.62
N ILE A 12 -12.30 4.91 5.31
CA ILE A 12 -11.32 3.84 5.10
C ILE A 12 -11.95 2.76 4.25
N GLN A 13 -11.33 2.46 3.11
CA GLN A 13 -11.77 1.42 2.19
C GLN A 13 -10.91 0.16 2.34
N GLU A 14 -11.30 -0.91 1.65
CA GLU A 14 -10.70 -2.24 1.81
C GLU A 14 -10.19 -2.81 0.49
N ASN A 15 -9.02 -3.47 0.56
CA ASN A 15 -8.44 -4.34 -0.46
C ASN A 15 -8.42 -3.79 -1.90
N ARG A 16 -7.98 -2.54 -2.08
CA ARG A 16 -7.76 -1.93 -3.40
C ARG A 16 -6.41 -1.22 -3.47
N SER A 17 -5.60 -1.56 -4.46
CA SER A 17 -4.37 -0.83 -4.77
C SER A 17 -4.68 0.46 -5.51
N PHE A 18 -3.73 1.41 -5.49
CA PHE A 18 -3.87 2.67 -6.19
C PHE A 18 -4.18 2.45 -7.67
N ASP A 19 -3.40 1.61 -8.35
CA ASP A 19 -3.56 1.44 -9.79
C ASP A 19 -4.84 0.69 -10.18
N HIS A 20 -5.37 -0.13 -9.28
CA HIS A 20 -6.63 -0.82 -9.49
C HIS A 20 -7.80 0.18 -9.61
N ILE A 21 -7.81 1.26 -8.82
CA ILE A 21 -8.91 2.23 -8.80
C ILE A 21 -8.59 3.51 -9.59
N LEU A 22 -7.38 4.05 -9.42
CA LEU A 22 -6.97 5.36 -9.92
C LEU A 22 -5.91 5.27 -11.03
N GLY A 23 -5.41 4.08 -11.36
CA GLY A 23 -4.34 3.91 -12.33
C GLY A 23 -4.63 4.55 -13.69
N TRP A 24 -5.84 4.33 -14.21
CA TRP A 24 -6.28 4.90 -15.49
C TRP A 24 -6.78 6.35 -15.42
N MET A 25 -6.76 6.98 -14.23
CA MET A 25 -7.20 8.37 -14.06
C MET A 25 -6.17 9.38 -14.61
N LYS A 26 -4.98 8.92 -15.00
CA LYS A 26 -3.97 9.74 -15.69
C LYS A 26 -4.51 10.39 -16.97
N SER A 27 -5.49 9.77 -17.63
CA SER A 27 -6.17 10.36 -18.79
C SER A 27 -7.04 11.57 -18.44
N LEU A 28 -7.41 11.74 -17.18
CA LEU A 28 -8.21 12.86 -16.67
C LEU A 28 -7.33 13.93 -16.01
N ASN A 29 -6.32 13.49 -15.25
CA ASN A 29 -5.32 14.35 -14.64
C ASN A 29 -3.91 13.77 -14.92
N PRO A 30 -3.18 14.34 -15.90
CA PRO A 30 -1.85 13.85 -16.28
C PRO A 30 -0.78 13.91 -15.18
N GLU A 31 -0.99 14.74 -14.15
CA GLU A 31 -0.07 14.85 -13.00
C GLU A 31 -0.10 13.62 -12.09
N ILE A 32 -1.16 12.80 -12.18
CA ILE A 32 -1.25 11.56 -11.41
C ILE A 32 -0.14 10.59 -11.84
N ASP A 33 0.56 10.07 -10.85
CA ASP A 33 1.47 8.92 -10.94
C ASP A 33 0.67 7.62 -11.15
N GLY A 34 0.05 7.51 -12.33
CA GLY A 34 -0.78 6.39 -12.78
C GLY A 34 -0.20 5.67 -14.00
N ILE A 35 -1.03 4.86 -14.64
CA ILE A 35 -0.64 3.86 -15.64
C ILE A 35 -0.34 4.49 -16.99
N THR A 36 0.77 4.04 -17.57
CA THR A 36 1.28 4.49 -18.86
C THR A 36 0.84 3.58 -20.01
N GLY A 37 0.46 2.33 -19.69
CA GLY A 37 0.13 1.28 -20.66
C GLY A 37 1.32 0.38 -21.01
N ALA A 38 2.50 0.64 -20.47
CA ALA A 38 3.71 -0.17 -20.66
C ALA A 38 3.89 -1.24 -19.56
N GLU A 39 3.07 -1.20 -18.51
CA GLU A 39 3.25 -2.02 -17.33
C GLU A 39 2.94 -3.48 -17.60
N VAL A 40 3.88 -4.34 -17.21
CA VAL A 40 3.83 -5.77 -17.49
C VAL A 40 4.42 -6.54 -16.31
N ASN A 41 3.85 -7.69 -16.02
CA ASN A 41 4.48 -8.73 -15.21
C ASN A 41 4.55 -10.01 -16.04
N HIS A 42 5.48 -10.88 -15.70
CA HIS A 42 5.59 -12.20 -16.30
C HIS A 42 4.92 -13.23 -15.39
N ALA A 43 4.34 -14.29 -15.98
CA ALA A 43 3.71 -15.37 -15.21
C ALA A 43 4.69 -16.03 -14.22
N VAL A 44 5.98 -16.03 -14.56
CA VAL A 44 7.08 -16.36 -13.65
C VAL A 44 8.01 -15.16 -13.53
N ALA A 45 8.15 -14.63 -12.32
CA ALA A 45 8.95 -13.45 -12.04
C ALA A 45 10.44 -13.74 -12.31
N GLY A 46 11.10 -12.85 -13.05
CA GLY A 46 12.51 -13.01 -13.43
C GLY A 46 12.74 -13.94 -14.64
N ASP A 47 11.70 -14.59 -15.16
CA ASP A 47 11.76 -15.34 -16.42
C ASP A 47 11.04 -14.58 -17.54
N ALA A 48 11.84 -13.88 -18.36
CA ALA A 48 11.36 -13.12 -19.51
C ALA A 48 10.78 -14.00 -20.64
N ALA A 49 11.07 -15.31 -20.64
CA ALA A 49 10.49 -16.24 -21.61
C ALA A 49 9.09 -16.72 -21.19
N SER A 50 8.72 -16.55 -19.93
CA SER A 50 7.37 -16.87 -19.45
C SER A 50 6.33 -15.89 -19.99
N PRO A 51 5.05 -16.28 -20.11
CA PRO A 51 4.01 -15.44 -20.68
C PRO A 51 3.94 -14.05 -20.02
N ALA A 52 3.92 -13.00 -20.85
CA ALA A 52 3.73 -11.63 -20.41
C ALA A 52 2.25 -11.35 -20.13
N VAL A 53 1.97 -10.72 -19.00
CA VAL A 53 0.65 -10.26 -18.57
C VAL A 53 0.69 -8.73 -18.48
N HIS A 54 0.15 -8.08 -19.49
CA HIS A 54 0.05 -6.62 -19.55
C HIS A 54 -1.05 -6.12 -18.63
N PHE A 55 -0.83 -4.96 -18.02
CA PHE A 55 -1.85 -4.34 -17.20
C PHE A 55 -2.96 -3.74 -18.07
N GLY A 56 -4.17 -4.26 -17.91
CA GLY A 56 -5.33 -3.83 -18.67
C GLY A 56 -6.28 -2.91 -17.89
N ASN A 57 -7.45 -2.69 -18.49
CA ASN A 57 -8.50 -1.83 -17.96
C ASN A 57 -9.85 -2.54 -17.81
N ALA A 58 -9.82 -3.88 -17.77
CA ALA A 58 -10.97 -4.77 -17.72
C ALA A 58 -11.32 -5.21 -16.28
N SER A 59 -11.00 -4.38 -15.27
CA SER A 59 -11.36 -4.72 -13.89
C SER A 59 -12.85 -4.86 -13.72
N GLN A 60 -13.23 -5.86 -12.93
CA GLN A 60 -14.60 -6.15 -12.54
C GLN A 60 -14.63 -6.48 -11.05
N TYR A 61 -15.77 -6.96 -10.55
CA TYR A 61 -15.81 -7.57 -9.23
C TYR A 61 -14.85 -8.77 -9.18
N VAL A 62 -13.94 -8.77 -8.22
CA VAL A 62 -12.91 -9.81 -8.07
C VAL A 62 -13.33 -10.79 -6.98
N ASP A 63 -13.52 -12.04 -7.38
CA ASP A 63 -13.75 -13.20 -6.51
C ASP A 63 -13.09 -14.44 -7.17
N PRO A 64 -12.10 -15.11 -6.54
CA PRO A 64 -11.64 -14.94 -5.16
C PRO A 64 -10.76 -13.71 -4.93
N ASP A 65 -10.69 -13.31 -3.66
CA ASP A 65 -9.83 -12.21 -3.20
C ASP A 65 -8.34 -12.55 -3.43
N PRO A 66 -7.55 -11.65 -4.05
CA PRO A 66 -6.12 -11.89 -4.24
C PRO A 66 -5.37 -12.00 -2.91
N GLY A 67 -4.21 -12.66 -2.95
CA GLY A 67 -3.33 -12.79 -1.81
C GLY A 67 -2.93 -11.42 -1.25
N HIS A 68 -3.25 -11.17 0.02
CA HIS A 68 -2.95 -9.92 0.73
C HIS A 68 -2.35 -10.18 2.12
N SER A 69 -1.75 -11.35 2.30
CA SER A 69 -0.89 -11.64 3.45
C SER A 69 0.46 -10.94 3.28
N PHE A 70 1.22 -10.79 4.37
CA PHE A 70 2.59 -10.29 4.28
C PHE A 70 3.45 -11.11 3.30
N MET A 71 3.27 -12.44 3.27
CA MET A 71 4.00 -13.33 2.36
C MET A 71 3.64 -13.12 0.89
N ALA A 72 2.34 -12.98 0.63
CA ALA A 72 1.83 -12.71 -0.71
C ALA A 72 2.36 -11.36 -1.22
N ILE A 73 2.23 -10.29 -0.42
CA ILE A 73 2.68 -8.96 -0.80
C ILE A 73 4.20 -8.93 -0.98
N TYR A 74 4.96 -9.64 -0.14
CA TYR A 74 6.41 -9.78 -0.33
C TYR A 74 6.73 -10.39 -1.70
N GLU A 75 6.08 -11.50 -2.06
CA GLU A 75 6.29 -12.11 -3.36
C GLU A 75 5.87 -11.20 -4.52
N GLN A 76 4.75 -10.48 -4.40
CA GLN A 76 4.30 -9.52 -5.41
C GLN A 76 5.34 -8.41 -5.67
N VAL A 77 5.94 -7.88 -4.61
CA VAL A 77 6.92 -6.79 -4.66
C VAL A 77 8.28 -7.27 -5.16
N TYR A 78 8.73 -8.47 -4.77
CA TYR A 78 10.11 -8.94 -5.02
C TYR A 78 10.24 -10.01 -6.09
N GLY A 79 9.15 -10.69 -6.44
CA GLY A 79 9.13 -11.86 -7.32
C GLY A 79 9.59 -13.15 -6.65
N ASP A 80 10.12 -13.09 -5.42
CA ASP A 80 10.65 -14.22 -4.67
C ASP A 80 9.74 -14.54 -3.46
N PRO A 81 9.53 -15.83 -3.12
CA PRO A 81 8.76 -16.19 -1.93
C PRO A 81 9.50 -15.75 -0.66
N TYR A 82 8.75 -15.29 0.34
CA TYR A 82 9.32 -14.97 1.64
C TYR A 82 9.75 -16.23 2.39
N THR A 83 10.93 -16.19 3.01
CA THR A 83 11.46 -17.26 3.87
C THR A 83 11.77 -16.72 5.26
N TRP A 84 11.16 -17.30 6.29
CA TRP A 84 11.42 -16.90 7.67
C TRP A 84 12.87 -17.18 8.08
N GLY A 85 13.47 -16.25 8.82
CA GLY A 85 14.83 -16.40 9.36
C GLY A 85 15.96 -16.19 8.35
N SER A 86 15.65 -15.98 7.06
CA SER A 86 16.64 -15.48 6.11
C SER A 86 16.75 -13.95 6.26
N ARG A 87 17.95 -13.40 6.07
CA ARG A 87 18.08 -11.99 5.65
C ARG A 87 17.61 -11.95 4.20
N ALA A 88 16.30 -12.04 4.00
CA ALA A 88 15.69 -11.84 2.70
C ALA A 88 16.17 -10.45 2.24
N PRO A 89 16.89 -10.32 1.12
CA PRO A 89 17.20 -8.98 0.67
C PRO A 89 15.87 -8.39 0.21
N ALA A 90 15.38 -7.42 1.00
CA ALA A 90 14.24 -6.57 0.69
C ALA A 90 14.49 -5.67 -0.55
N THR A 91 15.61 -5.85 -1.26
CA THR A 91 15.90 -5.47 -2.65
C THR A 91 17.15 -6.26 -3.07
N LYS A 92 17.17 -6.93 -4.23
CA LYS A 92 18.36 -7.69 -4.68
C LYS A 92 19.60 -6.78 -4.73
N PRO A 93 20.81 -7.27 -4.38
CA PRO A 93 22.03 -6.48 -4.49
C PRO A 93 22.16 -5.86 -5.89
N GLY A 94 22.33 -4.54 -5.97
CA GLY A 94 22.42 -3.79 -7.23
C GLY A 94 21.09 -3.27 -7.78
N ALA A 95 19.94 -3.58 -7.17
CA ALA A 95 18.66 -2.96 -7.52
C ALA A 95 18.38 -1.75 -6.60
N ALA A 96 18.07 -0.60 -7.21
CA ALA A 96 17.80 0.64 -6.49
C ALA A 96 16.37 0.70 -5.91
N VAL A 97 15.45 -0.05 -6.51
CA VAL A 97 14.04 -0.15 -6.12
C VAL A 97 13.58 -1.61 -6.21
N PRO A 98 12.55 -2.02 -5.44
CA PRO A 98 11.92 -3.31 -5.62
C PRO A 98 11.44 -3.50 -7.07
N PRO A 99 11.52 -4.73 -7.62
CA PRO A 99 11.22 -4.98 -9.03
C PRO A 99 9.74 -4.97 -9.38
N MET A 100 8.83 -5.10 -8.40
CA MET A 100 7.37 -5.09 -8.60
C MET A 100 6.90 -6.12 -9.64
N SER A 101 7.56 -7.28 -9.68
CA SER A 101 7.49 -8.25 -10.78
C SER A 101 6.68 -9.51 -10.48
N GLY A 102 6.20 -9.67 -9.25
CA GLY A 102 5.57 -10.91 -8.78
C GLY A 102 4.05 -10.90 -8.73
N PHE A 103 3.37 -9.84 -9.18
CA PHE A 103 1.90 -9.75 -9.09
C PHE A 103 1.20 -10.85 -9.87
N ALA A 104 1.62 -11.08 -11.12
CA ALA A 104 1.06 -12.15 -11.95
C ALA A 104 1.39 -13.54 -11.37
N GLN A 105 2.65 -13.78 -11.02
CA GLN A 105 3.11 -15.04 -10.44
C GLN A 105 2.35 -15.41 -9.16
N GLN A 106 2.21 -14.46 -8.24
CA GLN A 106 1.55 -14.71 -6.96
C GLN A 106 0.05 -14.96 -7.16
N ALA A 107 -0.60 -14.23 -8.06
CA ALA A 107 -2.01 -14.45 -8.40
C ALA A 107 -2.25 -15.85 -8.99
N GLU A 108 -1.40 -16.34 -9.89
CA GLU A 108 -1.51 -17.69 -10.46
C GLU A 108 -1.41 -18.80 -9.40
N LYS A 109 -0.69 -18.56 -8.30
CA LYS A 109 -0.61 -19.50 -7.17
C LYS A 109 -1.90 -19.55 -6.34
N GLU A 110 -2.62 -18.43 -6.24
CA GLU A 110 -3.92 -18.37 -5.55
C GLU A 110 -4.99 -19.08 -6.36
N LYS A 111 -5.05 -18.83 -7.67
CA LYS A 111 -5.96 -19.49 -8.61
C LYS A 111 -5.44 -19.37 -10.04
N ALA A 112 -5.44 -20.48 -10.76
CA ALA A 112 -5.07 -20.49 -12.18
C ALA A 112 -5.92 -19.49 -12.99
N GLY A 113 -5.24 -18.64 -13.76
CA GLY A 113 -5.82 -17.56 -14.57
C GLY A 113 -6.10 -16.25 -13.82
N MET A 114 -5.85 -16.19 -12.50
CA MET A 114 -6.09 -14.98 -11.71
C MET A 114 -5.13 -13.83 -12.06
N SER A 115 -3.98 -14.10 -12.69
CA SER A 115 -3.10 -13.02 -13.16
C SER A 115 -3.82 -12.06 -14.11
N ALA A 116 -4.70 -12.58 -14.97
CA ALA A 116 -5.53 -11.79 -15.86
C ALA A 116 -6.57 -10.95 -15.10
N THR A 117 -6.92 -11.31 -13.86
CA THR A 117 -7.81 -10.51 -13.01
C THR A 117 -7.03 -9.43 -12.24
N VAL A 118 -5.90 -9.79 -11.63
CA VAL A 118 -5.08 -8.90 -10.79
C VAL A 118 -4.36 -7.83 -11.63
N MET A 119 -3.94 -8.17 -12.85
CA MET A 119 -3.28 -7.24 -13.76
C MET A 119 -4.28 -6.36 -14.53
N ASN A 120 -5.29 -5.83 -13.84
CA ASN A 120 -6.26 -4.90 -14.42
C ASN A 120 -6.60 -3.76 -13.45
N GLY A 121 -6.96 -2.61 -14.02
CA GLY A 121 -7.52 -1.46 -13.30
C GLY A 121 -8.91 -1.08 -13.82
N PHE A 122 -9.65 -0.27 -13.08
CA PHE A 122 -10.92 0.28 -13.55
C PHE A 122 -10.68 1.47 -14.47
N ARG A 123 -11.45 1.55 -15.56
CA ARG A 123 -11.55 2.78 -16.36
C ARG A 123 -12.31 3.86 -15.58
N PRO A 124 -12.05 5.15 -15.81
CA PRO A 124 -12.71 6.23 -15.07
C PRO A 124 -14.25 6.18 -15.10
N ASP A 125 -14.84 5.73 -16.20
CA ASP A 125 -16.30 5.59 -16.37
C ASP A 125 -16.90 4.41 -15.60
N ALA A 126 -16.10 3.38 -15.29
CA ALA A 126 -16.53 2.25 -14.47
C ALA A 126 -16.61 2.60 -12.97
N VAL A 127 -15.93 3.67 -12.55
CA VAL A 127 -15.89 4.18 -11.16
C VAL A 127 -16.23 5.68 -11.13
N PRO A 128 -17.45 6.08 -11.53
CA PRO A 128 -17.78 7.48 -11.83
C PRO A 128 -17.61 8.42 -10.63
N VAL A 129 -17.84 7.93 -9.41
CA VAL A 129 -17.64 8.71 -8.17
C VAL A 129 -16.16 9.08 -8.00
N TYR A 130 -15.24 8.13 -8.18
CA TYR A 130 -13.80 8.41 -8.11
C TYR A 130 -13.34 9.33 -9.20
N ARG A 131 -13.87 9.16 -10.42
CA ARG A 131 -13.60 10.06 -11.54
C ARG A 131 -13.93 11.51 -11.17
N GLU A 132 -15.08 11.79 -10.55
CA GLU A 132 -15.39 13.18 -10.14
C GLU A 132 -14.50 13.65 -8.97
N LEU A 133 -14.22 12.79 -7.99
CA LEU A 133 -13.33 13.14 -6.88
C LEU A 133 -11.93 13.53 -7.36
N VAL A 134 -11.39 12.81 -8.35
CA VAL A 134 -10.08 13.13 -8.96
C VAL A 134 -10.10 14.47 -9.70
N ARG A 135 -11.23 14.85 -10.31
CA ARG A 135 -11.35 16.10 -11.07
C ARG A 135 -11.49 17.31 -10.17
N GLU A 136 -12.20 17.17 -9.05
CA GLU A 136 -12.61 18.29 -8.21
C GLU A 136 -11.74 18.45 -6.94
N PHE A 137 -10.96 17.43 -6.56
CA PHE A 137 -10.18 17.41 -5.32
C PHE A 137 -8.73 16.97 -5.51
N ALA A 138 -7.91 17.25 -4.50
CA ALA A 138 -6.52 16.81 -4.46
C ALA A 138 -6.42 15.29 -4.30
N VAL A 139 -5.46 14.69 -5.00
CA VAL A 139 -5.13 13.26 -4.92
C VAL A 139 -3.74 13.12 -4.33
N CYS A 140 -3.59 12.28 -3.30
CA CYS A 140 -2.29 11.84 -2.82
C CYS A 140 -1.89 10.57 -3.57
N ASP A 141 -1.11 10.70 -4.62
CA ASP A 141 -0.67 9.59 -5.48
C ASP A 141 0.65 8.95 -5.04
N ARG A 142 1.20 9.35 -3.90
CA ARG A 142 2.35 8.68 -3.26
C ARG A 142 2.05 8.35 -1.80
N TRP A 143 0.84 7.85 -1.56
CA TRP A 143 0.37 7.39 -0.25
C TRP A 143 0.47 5.87 -0.17
N PHE A 144 1.30 5.37 0.74
CA PHE A 144 1.63 3.95 0.88
C PHE A 144 1.06 3.38 2.19
N ALA A 145 0.78 2.08 2.22
CA ALA A 145 0.47 1.41 3.48
C ALA A 145 1.70 1.43 4.39
N SER A 146 1.48 1.52 5.71
CA SER A 146 2.58 1.57 6.68
C SER A 146 3.32 0.24 6.81
N VAL A 147 2.63 -0.87 6.53
CA VAL A 147 3.20 -2.21 6.49
C VAL A 147 2.63 -2.99 5.30
N PRO A 148 3.46 -3.74 4.54
CA PRO A 148 3.01 -4.58 3.42
C PRO A 148 2.29 -5.83 3.94
N SER A 149 1.11 -5.65 4.51
CA SER A 149 0.35 -6.71 5.19
C SER A 149 -1.15 -6.46 5.07
N SER A 150 -1.92 -7.40 5.62
CA SER A 150 -3.37 -7.44 5.61
C SER A 150 -4.02 -6.24 6.31
N THR A 151 -5.35 -6.23 6.28
CA THR A 151 -6.22 -5.13 6.72
C THR A 151 -5.93 -4.63 8.14
N GLN A 152 -5.85 -5.52 9.13
CA GLN A 152 -5.86 -5.12 10.53
C GLN A 152 -4.58 -4.38 10.97
N PRO A 153 -3.36 -4.82 10.62
CA PRO A 153 -2.14 -4.05 10.88
C PRO A 153 -2.22 -2.61 10.36
N ASN A 154 -2.69 -2.41 9.13
CA ASN A 154 -2.77 -1.07 8.53
C ASN A 154 -3.88 -0.21 9.15
N ARG A 155 -5.02 -0.80 9.53
CA ARG A 155 -6.05 -0.09 10.33
C ARG A 155 -5.49 0.39 11.68
N MET A 156 -4.61 -0.40 12.32
CA MET A 156 -3.95 0.04 13.55
C MET A 156 -3.00 1.23 13.30
N PHE A 157 -2.24 1.22 12.21
CA PHE A 157 -1.39 2.36 11.83
C PHE A 157 -2.20 3.64 11.60
N VAL A 158 -3.36 3.57 10.95
CA VAL A 158 -4.23 4.74 10.75
C VAL A 158 -4.63 5.38 12.08
N HIS A 159 -4.88 4.57 13.11
CA HIS A 159 -5.37 5.06 14.40
C HIS A 159 -4.30 5.31 15.45
N SER A 160 -3.14 4.66 15.37
CA SER A 160 -2.15 4.65 16.46
C SER A 160 -0.69 4.75 16.00
N ALA A 161 -0.45 4.93 14.69
CA ALA A 161 0.87 5.00 14.08
C ALA A 161 1.77 3.76 14.35
N THR A 162 1.19 2.65 14.79
CA THR A 162 1.86 1.35 14.98
C THR A 162 0.86 0.20 14.87
N SER A 163 1.32 -0.99 14.47
CA SER A 163 0.54 -2.23 14.54
C SER A 163 0.87 -3.08 15.78
N HIS A 164 1.77 -2.61 16.65
CA HIS A 164 2.32 -3.37 17.78
C HIS A 164 2.88 -4.75 17.35
N GLY A 165 3.59 -4.75 16.22
CA GLY A 165 4.24 -5.94 15.67
C GLY A 165 3.32 -6.89 14.89
N LEU A 166 2.03 -6.60 14.77
CA LEU A 166 1.14 -7.40 13.94
C LEU A 166 1.52 -7.27 12.46
N VAL A 167 1.62 -8.43 11.80
CA VAL A 167 1.87 -8.60 10.36
C VAL A 167 0.79 -9.45 9.69
N GLY A 168 -0.38 -9.59 10.33
CA GLY A 168 -1.54 -10.30 9.81
C GLY A 168 -2.78 -10.08 10.65
N ASN A 169 -3.91 -10.66 10.21
CA ASN A 169 -5.19 -10.58 10.90
C ASN A 169 -5.25 -11.59 12.07
N ASP A 170 -4.70 -11.25 13.23
CA ASP A 170 -4.78 -12.08 14.44
C ASP A 170 -6.05 -11.80 15.25
N ARG A 171 -7.05 -12.68 15.13
CA ARG A 171 -8.33 -12.54 15.85
C ARG A 171 -8.17 -12.53 17.37
N LYS A 172 -7.25 -13.31 17.95
CA LYS A 172 -7.10 -13.40 19.41
C LYS A 172 -6.55 -12.10 19.96
N MET A 173 -5.53 -11.54 19.32
CA MET A 173 -4.95 -10.25 19.72
C MET A 173 -5.95 -9.11 19.55
N LEU A 174 -6.73 -9.11 18.46
CA LEU A 174 -7.76 -8.09 18.24
C LEU A 174 -8.85 -8.13 19.31
N LEU A 175 -9.26 -9.32 19.75
CA LEU A 175 -10.23 -9.48 20.83
C LEU A 175 -9.68 -9.10 22.20
N ALA A 176 -8.40 -9.37 22.46
CA ALA A 176 -7.73 -9.00 23.71
C ALA A 176 -7.55 -7.47 23.83
N GLY A 177 -7.60 -6.76 22.72
CA GLY A 177 -7.26 -5.34 22.66
C GLY A 177 -5.74 -5.14 22.55
N MET A 178 -5.36 -3.97 22.06
CA MET A 178 -3.97 -3.63 21.80
C MET A 178 -3.51 -2.51 22.73
N PRO A 179 -2.27 -2.53 23.24
CA PRO A 179 -1.84 -1.61 24.30
C PRO A 179 -1.48 -0.21 23.81
N GLN A 180 -1.37 0.01 22.50
CA GLN A 180 -0.99 1.30 21.96
C GLN A 180 -2.09 2.35 22.07
N ARG A 181 -1.67 3.59 22.34
CA ARG A 181 -2.55 4.77 22.37
C ARG A 181 -3.00 5.13 20.95
N THR A 182 -4.30 5.39 20.79
CA THR A 182 -4.89 5.85 19.53
C THR A 182 -4.98 7.38 19.46
N ILE A 183 -5.24 7.90 18.26
CA ILE A 183 -5.58 9.30 18.03
C ILE A 183 -6.84 9.70 18.79
N PHE A 184 -7.79 8.78 18.97
CA PHE A 184 -8.99 9.05 19.74
C PHE A 184 -8.65 9.23 21.23
N ASP A 185 -7.77 8.41 21.78
CA ASP A 185 -7.27 8.61 23.16
C ASP A 185 -6.48 9.92 23.30
N ALA A 186 -5.83 10.38 22.22
CA ALA A 186 -5.17 11.68 22.19
C ALA A 186 -6.18 12.83 22.18
N LEU A 187 -7.25 12.72 21.39
CA LEU A 187 -8.31 13.72 21.28
C LEU A 187 -9.18 13.83 22.54
N HIS A 188 -9.35 12.73 23.28
CA HIS A 188 -10.15 12.69 24.52
C HIS A 188 -9.32 12.99 25.77
N ALA A 189 -7.99 12.97 25.68
CA ALA A 189 -7.15 13.30 26.82
C ALA A 189 -7.30 14.78 27.20
N PRO A 190 -7.33 15.10 28.51
CA PRO A 190 -7.33 16.49 28.95
C PRO A 190 -6.09 17.20 28.39
N ALA A 191 -6.28 18.41 27.87
CA ALA A 191 -5.22 19.19 27.24
C ALA A 191 -4.08 19.48 28.23
N THR A 192 -3.07 18.61 28.29
CA THR A 192 -1.84 18.88 29.00
C THR A 192 -1.05 19.91 28.20
N ARG A 193 -1.11 21.18 28.62
CA ARG A 193 -0.16 22.22 28.19
C ARG A 193 1.23 21.86 28.72
N SER A 194 1.90 20.93 28.07
CA SER A 194 3.34 20.74 28.21
C SER A 194 4.02 21.64 27.18
N ALA A 195 4.50 22.80 27.64
CA ALA A 195 5.42 23.60 26.86
C ALA A 195 6.79 22.91 26.91
N SER A 196 7.07 22.02 25.96
CA SER A 196 8.44 21.56 25.72
C SER A 196 9.16 22.62 24.88
N THR A 197 9.81 23.58 25.53
CA THR A 197 10.82 24.40 24.89
C THR A 197 12.08 23.56 24.69
N THR A 198 12.22 22.92 23.53
CA THR A 198 13.48 22.33 23.11
C THR A 198 14.33 23.40 22.44
N SER A 199 15.28 23.95 23.19
CA SER A 199 16.41 24.72 22.65
C SER A 199 17.19 23.85 21.67
N SER A 200 17.29 24.26 20.40
CA SER A 200 18.05 23.54 19.39
C SER A 200 19.55 23.76 19.62
N ARG A 201 20.22 22.78 20.22
CA ARG A 201 21.66 22.60 20.10
C ARG A 201 21.90 21.53 19.03
N ARG A 202 22.39 21.97 17.87
CA ARG A 202 22.80 21.11 16.73
C ARG A 202 23.87 20.11 17.18
N PRO A 203 23.74 18.81 16.85
CA PRO A 203 24.89 17.94 16.66
C PRO A 203 25.04 17.55 15.19
N SER A 204 26.30 17.41 14.80
CA SER A 204 26.83 17.02 13.49
C SER A 204 26.45 15.58 13.08
N SER A 205 26.21 15.44 11.77
CA SER A 205 26.30 14.25 10.91
C SER A 205 26.46 12.85 11.55
N SER A 206 25.48 11.98 11.30
CA SER A 206 25.77 10.61 10.83
C SER A 206 24.57 10.05 10.07
N THR A 207 24.91 9.29 9.03
CA THR A 207 24.08 8.69 7.99
C THR A 207 23.13 7.63 8.56
N GLY A 208 21.83 7.79 8.30
CA GLY A 208 20.81 6.78 8.59
C GLY A 208 19.83 6.71 7.41
N GLN A 209 20.10 5.83 6.46
CA GLN A 209 19.14 5.50 5.40
C GLN A 209 17.98 4.72 6.04
N SER A 210 16.82 5.37 6.12
CA SER A 210 15.53 4.74 6.36
C SER A 210 15.06 4.12 5.03
N SER A 211 15.23 2.81 4.87
CA SER A 211 14.66 2.05 3.76
C SER A 211 13.16 1.80 4.00
N SER A 212 12.33 2.58 3.32
CA SER A 212 10.88 2.37 3.20
C SER A 212 10.62 1.43 2.01
N SER A 213 9.94 0.30 2.23
CA SER A 213 9.56 -0.64 1.17
C SER A 213 8.21 -0.26 0.54
N SER A 214 8.16 -0.36 -0.79
CA SER A 214 7.20 0.22 -1.73
C SER A 214 5.76 -0.34 -1.67
N MET A 215 4.79 0.48 -2.08
CA MET A 215 3.43 0.07 -2.43
C MET A 215 2.87 0.94 -3.58
N LYS A 216 3.54 0.87 -4.73
CA LYS A 216 3.09 1.19 -6.09
C LYS A 216 4.03 0.42 -7.04
N ARG A 217 3.63 0.24 -8.31
CA ARG A 217 4.53 -0.24 -9.35
C ARG A 217 5.84 0.54 -9.40
#